data_AF-A0A8W8LE42-F1
#
_entry.id   AF-A0A8W8LE42-F1
#
_cell.length_a   1.000
_cell.length_b   1.000
_cell.length_c   1.000
_cell.angle_alpha   90.00
_cell.angle_beta   90.00
_cell.angle_gamma   90.00
#
_symmetry.space_group_name_H-M   'P 1'
#
loop_
_entity.id
_entity.type
_entity.pdbx_description
1 polymer ?
#
loop_
_entity_poly.entity_id
_entity_poly.type
_entity_poly.pdbx_seq_one_letter_code
_entity_poly.pdbx_strand_id
1 'polypeptide(L)'
;PVPHTQWPNPNLVAEVKTEGFDLLSRESIYMKDKQSAAEGDAWVMSFKYAEDRLLYGGCRRRCLSILKTLRERHLDLPGNPITNYHFKTLLLYECEKHPREMEWDDTSLGDRLNGILLQTISCLQNRRCPHYFLPNVDLFKGKAPSSMDNAAKQVWRILRELLTNPKSLEKL
;
A
#
# COMPACT_ATOMS: atom_id res chain seq x y z
N PRO A 1 9.75 17.44 -12.12
CA PRO A 1 9.95 16.44 -13.19
C PRO A 1 8.92 15.31 -13.04
N VAL A 2 8.00 15.19 -13.99
CA VAL A 2 7.07 14.04 -14.04
C VAL A 2 7.93 12.80 -14.30
N PRO A 3 7.91 11.75 -13.47
CA PRO A 3 8.61 10.53 -13.81
C PRO A 3 7.97 9.99 -15.08
N HIS A 4 8.78 9.60 -16.08
CA HIS A 4 8.30 8.83 -17.22
C HIS A 4 7.85 7.44 -16.72
N THR A 5 6.68 7.36 -16.09
CA THR A 5 6.09 6.10 -15.66
C THR A 5 5.63 5.34 -16.90
N GLN A 6 6.37 4.28 -17.24
CA GLN A 6 6.04 3.37 -18.34
C GLN A 6 4.86 2.45 -17.98
N TRP A 7 4.46 2.43 -16.71
CA TRP A 7 3.34 1.67 -16.19
C TRP A 7 2.35 2.59 -15.48
N PRO A 8 1.04 2.37 -15.66
CA PRO A 8 0.46 1.42 -16.60
C PRO A 8 0.54 1.92 -18.05
N ASN A 9 0.32 1.03 -19.02
CA ASN A 9 0.22 1.44 -20.42
C ASN A 9 -0.99 2.39 -20.64
N PRO A 10 -0.99 3.22 -21.70
CA PRO A 10 -2.02 4.23 -21.91
C PRO A 10 -3.46 3.68 -22.00
N ASN A 11 -3.65 2.46 -22.50
CA ASN A 11 -4.97 1.83 -22.59
C ASN A 11 -5.50 1.51 -21.19
N LEU A 12 -4.67 0.94 -20.33
CA LEU A 12 -5.03 0.69 -18.93
C LEU A 12 -5.24 2.01 -18.16
N VAL A 13 -4.51 3.08 -18.47
CA VAL A 13 -4.81 4.42 -17.91
C VAL A 13 -6.23 4.86 -18.27
N ALA A 14 -6.66 4.68 -19.52
CA ALA A 14 -7.99 5.05 -19.96
C ALA A 14 -9.07 4.24 -19.21
N GLU A 15 -8.88 2.93 -19.11
CA GLU A 15 -9.79 2.05 -18.36
C GLU A 15 -9.92 2.45 -16.89
N VAL A 16 -8.78 2.68 -16.21
CA VAL A 16 -8.74 3.09 -14.79
C VAL A 16 -9.44 4.43 -14.57
N LYS A 17 -9.34 5.36 -15.53
CA LYS A 17 -10.08 6.62 -15.48
C LYS A 17 -11.58 6.42 -15.69
N THR A 18 -12.00 5.47 -16.53
CA THR A 18 -13.41 5.13 -16.75
C THR A 18 -14.07 4.54 -15.51
N GLU A 19 -13.33 3.83 -14.65
CA GLU A 19 -13.84 3.33 -13.36
C GLU A 19 -14.27 4.47 -12.41
N GLY A 20 -13.71 5.68 -12.57
CA GLY A 20 -14.03 6.83 -11.73
C GLY A 20 -13.58 6.66 -10.27
N PHE A 21 -14.31 7.30 -9.35
CA PHE A 21 -14.09 7.21 -7.90
C PHE A 21 -15.40 7.42 -7.15
N ASP A 22 -15.47 6.88 -5.93
CA ASP A 22 -16.59 7.04 -5.03
C ASP A 22 -16.36 8.20 -4.05
N LEU A 23 -17.44 8.83 -3.61
CA LEU A 23 -17.45 9.81 -2.53
C LEU A 23 -18.13 9.19 -1.30
N LEU A 24 -17.39 9.06 -0.20
CA LEU A 24 -17.85 8.40 1.02
C LEU A 24 -18.21 9.43 2.09
N SER A 25 -19.42 9.31 2.65
CA SER A 25 -19.86 10.07 3.83
C SER A 25 -19.27 9.44 5.09
N ARG A 26 -18.02 9.79 5.41
CA ARG A 26 -17.34 9.37 6.64
C ARG A 26 -16.35 10.42 7.10
N GLU A 27 -16.05 10.44 8.40
CA GLU A 27 -15.08 11.36 8.96
C GLU A 27 -13.68 11.20 8.33
N SER A 28 -13.02 12.33 8.13
CA SER A 28 -11.64 12.41 7.65
C SER A 28 -10.72 12.83 8.79
N ILE A 29 -9.74 11.99 9.12
CA ILE A 29 -8.68 12.33 10.08
C ILE A 29 -7.86 13.56 9.66
N TYR A 30 -7.92 13.95 8.38
CA TYR A 30 -7.20 15.11 7.86
C TYR A 30 -7.90 16.43 8.18
N MET A 31 -9.18 16.39 8.55
CA MET A 31 -9.99 17.55 8.87
C MET A 31 -10.07 17.84 10.38
N LYS A 32 -9.76 16.87 11.27
CA LYS A 32 -9.91 16.99 12.74
C LYS A 32 -9.20 18.18 13.41
N ASP A 33 -8.19 18.75 12.76
CA ASP A 33 -7.44 19.92 13.30
C ASP A 33 -8.04 21.26 12.83
N LYS A 34 -9.06 21.24 11.96
CA LYS A 34 -9.65 22.44 11.35
C LYS A 34 -11.04 22.67 11.93
N GLN A 35 -11.10 23.32 13.10
CA GLN A 35 -12.30 23.92 13.70
C GLN A 35 -13.00 24.87 12.71
N SER A 36 -13.76 24.29 11.78
CA SER A 36 -14.47 24.98 10.73
C SER A 36 -15.80 24.27 10.58
N ALA A 37 -16.87 25.05 10.40
CA ALA A 37 -18.22 24.54 10.21
C ALA A 37 -18.35 23.56 9.03
N ALA A 38 -17.31 23.46 8.18
CA ALA A 38 -17.22 22.58 7.02
C ALA A 38 -16.72 21.15 7.33
N GLU A 39 -16.37 20.79 8.57
CA GLU A 39 -15.97 19.42 8.93
C GLU A 39 -17.05 18.37 8.60
N GLY A 40 -18.33 18.78 8.56
CA GLY A 40 -19.47 17.95 8.18
C GLY A 40 -19.80 17.90 6.69
N ASP A 41 -19.18 18.74 5.86
CA ASP A 41 -19.59 18.97 4.46
C ASP A 41 -18.63 18.34 3.42
N ALA A 42 -17.58 17.65 3.88
CA ALA A 42 -16.57 17.05 3.01
C ALA A 42 -16.78 15.53 2.84
N TRP A 43 -16.57 15.05 1.62
CA TRP A 43 -16.64 13.64 1.27
C TRP A 43 -15.24 13.05 1.09
N VAL A 44 -15.03 11.83 1.58
CA VAL A 44 -13.77 11.11 1.39
C VAL A 44 -13.76 10.43 0.03
N MET A 45 -12.78 10.76 -0.82
CA MET A 45 -12.57 10.08 -2.10
C MET A 45 -12.10 8.64 -1.89
N SER A 46 -12.65 7.70 -2.67
CA SER A 46 -12.28 6.29 -2.70
C SER A 46 -12.09 5.81 -4.13
N PHE A 47 -10.92 5.25 -4.42
CA PHE A 47 -10.54 4.78 -5.76
C PHE A 47 -10.60 3.25 -5.89
N LYS A 48 -11.46 2.59 -5.10
CA LYS A 48 -11.46 1.12 -4.93
C LYS A 48 -11.40 0.36 -6.26
N TYR A 49 -12.31 0.67 -7.18
CA TYR A 49 -12.42 -0.01 -8.48
C TYR A 49 -11.24 0.32 -9.40
N ALA A 50 -10.84 1.59 -9.46
CA ALA A 50 -9.66 2.04 -10.21
C ALA A 50 -8.37 1.34 -9.75
N GLU A 51 -8.15 1.22 -8.43
CA GLU A 51 -7.03 0.48 -7.86
C GLU A 51 -7.11 -1.02 -8.17
N ASP A 52 -8.30 -1.62 -8.10
CA ASP A 52 -8.48 -3.05 -8.40
C ASP A 52 -8.23 -3.36 -9.89
N ARG A 53 -8.55 -2.41 -10.78
CA ARG A 53 -8.24 -2.47 -12.22
C ARG A 53 -6.73 -2.37 -12.45
N LEU A 54 -6.04 -1.43 -11.79
CA LEU A 54 -4.58 -1.30 -11.88
C LEU A 54 -3.84 -2.56 -11.45
N LEU A 55 -4.35 -3.26 -10.44
CA LEU A 55 -3.72 -4.48 -9.92
C LEU A 55 -4.08 -5.76 -10.70
N TYR A 56 -4.71 -5.65 -11.86
CA TYR A 56 -4.98 -6.79 -12.72
C TYR A 56 -3.68 -7.28 -13.42
N GLY A 57 -3.61 -8.58 -13.71
CA GLY A 57 -2.47 -9.20 -14.40
C GLY A 57 -1.34 -9.66 -13.47
N GLY A 58 -0.61 -10.69 -13.94
CA GLY A 58 0.51 -11.29 -13.24
C GLY A 58 0.16 -11.80 -11.82
N CYS A 59 1.14 -11.76 -10.94
CA CYS A 59 1.05 -12.17 -9.55
C CYS A 59 0.63 -11.04 -8.60
N ARG A 60 0.26 -9.84 -9.11
CA ARG A 60 -0.05 -8.63 -8.31
C ARG A 60 -1.09 -8.87 -7.21
N ARG A 61 -2.25 -9.43 -7.57
CA ARG A 61 -3.32 -9.76 -6.60
C ARG A 61 -2.91 -10.84 -5.62
N ARG A 62 -2.13 -11.83 -6.08
CA ARG A 62 -1.60 -12.89 -5.21
C ARG A 62 -0.62 -12.32 -4.18
N CYS A 63 0.26 -11.42 -4.62
CA CYS A 63 1.17 -10.65 -3.77
C CYS A 63 0.38 -9.87 -2.70
N LEU A 64 -0.68 -9.15 -3.10
CA LEU A 64 -1.54 -8.44 -2.15
C LEU A 64 -2.21 -9.38 -1.13
N SER A 65 -2.70 -10.54 -1.56
CA SER A 65 -3.31 -11.52 -0.66
C SER A 65 -2.32 -12.02 0.39
N ILE A 66 -1.09 -12.35 -0.01
CA ILE A 66 -0.03 -12.78 0.92
C ILE A 66 0.30 -11.66 1.91
N LEU A 67 0.45 -10.41 1.44
CA LEU A 67 0.70 -9.26 2.31
C LEU A 67 -0.43 -9.03 3.33
N LYS A 68 -1.69 -9.22 2.94
CA LYS A 68 -2.84 -9.15 3.86
C LYS A 68 -2.78 -10.26 4.91
N THR A 69 -2.48 -11.49 4.52
CA THR A 69 -2.31 -12.61 5.46
C THR A 69 -1.16 -12.37 6.43
N LEU A 70 -0.01 -11.89 5.95
CA LEU A 70 1.12 -11.50 6.80
C LEU A 70 0.72 -10.39 7.78
N ARG A 71 -0.08 -9.41 7.32
CA ARG A 71 -0.61 -8.36 8.21
C ARG A 71 -1.43 -8.94 9.34
N GLU A 72 -2.40 -9.76 8.99
CA GLU A 72 -3.39 -10.32 9.91
C GLU A 72 -2.75 -11.24 10.94
N ARG A 73 -1.72 -12.00 10.55
CA ARG A 73 -1.06 -12.94 11.45
C ARG A 73 0.08 -12.35 12.29
N HIS A 74 0.81 -11.37 11.76
CA HIS A 74 2.08 -10.92 12.36
C HIS A 74 2.18 -9.42 12.62
N LEU A 75 1.30 -8.61 12.02
CA LEU A 75 1.35 -7.14 12.09
C LEU A 75 0.08 -6.52 12.67
N ASP A 76 -0.76 -7.32 13.33
CA ASP A 76 -1.85 -6.81 14.17
C ASP A 76 -1.28 -6.30 15.50
N LEU A 77 -0.71 -5.09 15.44
CA LEU A 77 0.06 -4.49 16.53
C LEU A 77 -0.74 -3.38 17.22
N PRO A 78 -0.45 -3.09 18.51
CA PRO A 78 -1.04 -1.97 19.23
C PRO A 78 -0.91 -0.65 18.46
N GLY A 79 -2.02 0.09 18.33
CA GLY A 79 -2.11 1.32 17.55
C GLY A 79 -2.41 1.13 16.06
N ASN A 80 -2.54 -0.12 15.59
CA ASN A 80 -2.84 -0.49 14.21
C ASN A 80 -2.05 0.35 13.18
N PRO A 81 -0.70 0.30 13.23
CA PRO A 81 0.15 1.15 12.39
C PRO A 81 0.08 0.77 10.91
N ILE A 82 -0.24 -0.49 10.59
CA ILE A 82 -0.29 -1.02 9.22
C ILE A 82 -1.70 -1.56 8.94
N THR A 83 -2.33 -1.08 7.86
CA THR A 83 -3.63 -1.57 7.37
C THR A 83 -3.46 -2.29 6.03
N ASN A 84 -4.47 -3.07 5.62
CA ASN A 84 -4.52 -3.68 4.29
C ASN A 84 -4.40 -2.63 3.16
N TYR A 85 -4.85 -1.40 3.41
CA TYR A 85 -4.78 -0.31 2.44
C TYR A 85 -3.35 0.22 2.25
N HIS A 86 -2.52 0.20 3.29
CA HIS A 86 -1.09 0.52 3.14
C HIS A 86 -0.41 -0.47 2.21
N PHE A 87 -0.64 -1.77 2.36
CA PHE A 87 -0.06 -2.76 1.45
C PHE A 87 -0.58 -2.65 0.01
N LYS A 88 -1.87 -2.34 -0.17
CA LYS A 88 -2.42 -2.07 -1.51
C LYS A 88 -1.73 -0.85 -2.17
N THR A 89 -1.53 0.22 -1.40
CA THR A 89 -0.83 1.44 -1.86
C THR A 89 0.62 1.17 -2.22
N LEU A 90 1.36 0.45 -1.36
CA LEU A 90 2.77 0.14 -1.62
C LEU A 90 2.94 -0.83 -2.80
N LEU A 91 2.01 -1.77 -3.00
CA LEU A 91 1.99 -2.61 -4.19
C LEU A 91 1.84 -1.80 -5.48
N LEU A 92 1.00 -0.76 -5.49
CA LEU A 92 0.85 0.14 -6.64
C LEU A 92 2.16 0.88 -6.95
N TYR A 93 2.84 1.42 -5.93
CA TYR A 93 4.18 2.00 -6.13
C TYR A 93 5.23 0.99 -6.57
N GLU A 94 5.15 -0.26 -6.11
CA GLU A 94 6.06 -1.31 -6.57
C GLU A 94 5.85 -1.63 -8.05
N CYS A 95 4.61 -1.50 -8.56
CA CYS A 95 4.30 -1.63 -9.98
C CYS A 95 4.94 -0.51 -10.82
N GLU A 96 5.00 0.73 -10.30
CA GLU A 96 5.72 1.80 -10.99
C GLU A 96 7.24 1.56 -11.07
N LYS A 97 7.82 0.95 -10.03
CA LYS A 97 9.24 0.57 -10.03
C LYS A 97 9.56 -0.59 -10.97
N HIS A 98 8.60 -1.48 -11.19
CA HIS A 98 8.74 -2.69 -12.02
C HIS A 98 7.64 -2.68 -13.10
N PRO A 99 7.79 -1.84 -14.13
CA PRO A 99 6.70 -1.53 -15.05
C PRO A 99 6.38 -2.65 -16.04
N ARG A 100 7.26 -3.65 -16.22
CA ARG A 100 7.10 -4.68 -17.25
C ARG A 100 6.28 -5.85 -16.70
N GLU A 101 5.36 -6.38 -17.51
CA GLU A 101 4.50 -7.52 -17.10
C GLU A 101 5.30 -8.77 -16.71
N MET A 102 6.47 -9.00 -17.33
CA MET A 102 7.35 -10.12 -16.97
C MET A 102 7.93 -10.01 -15.55
N GLU A 103 8.03 -8.81 -14.98
CA GLU A 103 8.50 -8.59 -13.59
C GLU A 103 7.41 -8.90 -12.55
N TRP A 104 6.21 -9.24 -13.03
CA TRP A 104 5.06 -9.65 -12.24
C TRP A 104 4.61 -11.08 -12.58
N ASP A 105 5.48 -11.89 -13.17
CA ASP A 105 5.21 -13.32 -13.29
C ASP A 105 5.29 -14.04 -11.93
N ASP A 106 4.87 -15.31 -11.90
CA ASP A 106 4.87 -16.09 -10.67
C ASP A 106 6.28 -16.34 -10.12
N THR A 107 7.32 -16.28 -10.95
CA THR A 107 8.71 -16.45 -10.52
C THR A 107 9.24 -15.23 -9.77
N SER A 108 8.73 -14.05 -10.11
CA SER A 108 9.08 -12.77 -9.50
C SER A 108 8.36 -12.51 -8.17
N LEU A 109 7.38 -13.33 -7.79
CA LEU A 109 6.52 -13.10 -6.61
C LEU A 109 7.32 -12.88 -5.32
N GLY A 110 8.37 -13.67 -5.08
CA GLY A 110 9.23 -13.54 -3.90
C GLY A 110 9.93 -12.18 -3.85
N ASP A 111 10.50 -11.76 -4.98
CA ASP A 111 11.18 -10.46 -5.10
C ASP A 111 10.20 -9.29 -4.91
N ARG A 112 8.97 -9.41 -5.44
CA ARG A 112 7.93 -8.38 -5.25
C ARG A 112 7.52 -8.27 -3.78
N LEU A 113 7.35 -9.39 -3.08
CA LEU A 113 7.05 -9.39 -1.65
C LEU A 113 8.19 -8.73 -0.86
N ASN A 114 9.43 -9.10 -1.13
CA ASN A 114 10.60 -8.53 -0.48
C ASN A 114 10.71 -7.02 -0.71
N GLY A 115 10.53 -6.56 -1.95
CA GLY A 115 10.54 -5.13 -2.31
C GLY A 115 9.48 -4.33 -1.56
N ILE A 116 8.25 -4.84 -1.47
CA ILE A 116 7.16 -4.17 -0.75
C ILE A 116 7.41 -4.15 0.76
N LEU A 117 7.93 -5.22 1.36
CA LEU A 117 8.26 -5.25 2.78
C LEU A 117 9.40 -4.28 3.12
N LEU A 118 10.44 -4.20 2.29
CA LEU A 118 11.51 -3.20 2.42
C LEU A 118 10.96 -1.77 2.30
N GLN A 119 10.07 -1.53 1.33
CA GLN A 119 9.43 -0.22 1.17
C GLN A 119 8.55 0.12 2.38
N THR A 120 7.83 -0.87 2.93
CA THR A 120 7.03 -0.70 4.14
C THR A 120 7.89 -0.24 5.31
N ILE A 121 9.05 -0.86 5.53
CA ILE A 121 10.01 -0.45 6.57
C ILE A 121 10.46 0.99 6.35
N SER A 122 10.84 1.34 5.11
CA SER A 122 11.26 2.70 4.77
C SER A 122 10.16 3.73 5.05
N CYS A 123 8.93 3.47 4.65
CA CYS A 123 7.79 4.35 4.94
C CYS A 123 7.56 4.52 6.45
N LEU A 124 7.63 3.43 7.22
CA LEU A 124 7.42 3.45 8.66
C LEU A 124 8.52 4.24 9.40
N GLN A 125 9.77 4.11 8.96
CA GLN A 125 10.91 4.87 9.52
C GLN A 125 10.83 6.35 9.17
N ASN A 126 10.45 6.66 7.92
CA ASN A 126 10.30 8.03 7.43
C ASN A 126 8.99 8.69 7.87
N ARG A 127 8.10 7.96 8.57
CA ARG A 127 6.80 8.43 9.04
C ARG A 127 5.88 8.92 7.93
N ARG A 128 6.05 8.39 6.72
CA ARG A 128 5.33 8.88 5.54
C ARG A 128 5.00 7.74 4.58
N CYS A 129 3.71 7.63 4.26
CA CYS A 129 3.19 6.71 3.25
C CYS A 129 2.17 7.50 2.39
N PRO A 130 2.61 8.13 1.28
CA PRO A 130 1.72 8.93 0.45
C PRO A 130 0.68 8.03 -0.23
N HIS A 131 -0.58 8.47 -0.26
CA HIS A 131 -1.63 7.81 -1.01
C HIS A 131 -1.29 7.80 -2.51
N TYR A 132 -1.57 6.69 -3.20
CA TYR A 132 -1.17 6.49 -4.60
C TYR A 132 -1.73 7.56 -5.56
N PHE A 133 -3.05 7.74 -5.58
CA PHE A 133 -3.70 8.77 -6.43
C PHE A 133 -3.66 10.20 -5.86
N LEU A 134 -3.37 10.37 -4.57
CA LEU A 134 -3.43 11.66 -3.87
C LEU A 134 -2.12 11.89 -3.11
N PRO A 135 -1.00 12.23 -3.78
CA PRO A 135 0.33 12.24 -3.15
C PRO A 135 0.50 13.18 -1.94
N ASN A 136 -0.39 14.15 -1.80
CA ASN A 136 -0.44 15.10 -0.67
C ASN A 136 -1.14 14.52 0.57
N VAL A 137 -1.78 13.36 0.45
CA VAL A 137 -2.47 12.64 1.54
C VAL A 137 -1.51 11.60 2.10
N ASP A 138 -1.08 11.76 3.35
CA ASP A 138 -0.20 10.80 4.03
C ASP A 138 -0.99 9.81 4.88
N LEU A 139 -1.01 8.54 4.47
CA LEU A 139 -1.76 7.46 5.11
C LEU A 139 -1.32 7.16 6.55
N PHE A 140 -0.12 7.59 6.96
CA PHE A 140 0.33 7.48 8.35
C PHE A 140 -0.09 8.66 9.25
N LYS A 141 -0.84 9.64 8.73
CA LYS A 141 -1.37 10.73 9.57
C LYS A 141 -2.14 10.17 10.77
N GLY A 142 -1.86 10.73 11.95
CA GLY A 142 -2.51 10.34 13.20
C GLY A 142 -2.01 9.02 13.81
N LYS A 143 -1.02 8.35 13.22
CA LYS A 143 -0.38 7.17 13.83
C LYS A 143 0.72 7.61 14.80
N ALA A 144 0.82 6.95 15.94
CA ALA A 144 1.83 7.25 16.95
C ALA A 144 3.24 6.83 16.45
N PRO A 145 4.27 7.67 16.61
CA PRO A 145 5.64 7.31 16.23
C PRO A 145 6.13 5.99 16.86
N SER A 146 5.92 5.80 18.16
CA SER A 146 6.32 4.56 18.83
C SER A 146 5.68 3.30 18.23
N SER A 147 4.41 3.38 17.81
CA SER A 147 3.70 2.28 17.15
C SER A 147 4.33 1.93 15.79
N MET A 148 4.69 2.93 14.98
CA MET A 148 5.33 2.63 13.68
C MET A 148 6.79 2.16 13.82
N ASP A 149 7.53 2.56 14.87
CA ASP A 149 8.87 2.00 15.12
C ASP A 149 8.80 0.52 15.45
N ASN A 150 7.85 0.14 16.29
CA ASN A 150 7.60 -1.26 16.63
C ASN A 150 7.16 -2.04 15.40
N ALA A 151 6.32 -1.46 14.55
CA ALA A 151 5.92 -2.07 13.29
C ALA A 151 7.11 -2.27 12.34
N ALA A 152 8.00 -1.28 12.20
CA ALA A 152 9.19 -1.39 11.35
C ALA A 152 10.09 -2.54 11.80
N LYS A 153 10.29 -2.70 13.13
CA LYS A 153 11.04 -3.83 13.70
C LYS A 153 10.40 -5.18 13.40
N GLN A 154 9.06 -5.29 13.51
CA GLN A 154 8.35 -6.53 13.22
C GLN A 154 8.36 -6.88 11.73
N VAL A 155 8.15 -5.90 10.84
CA VAL A 155 8.24 -6.12 9.39
C VAL A 155 9.66 -6.55 9.01
N TRP A 156 10.69 -5.95 9.61
CA TRP A 156 12.08 -6.37 9.40
C TRP A 156 12.34 -7.81 9.86
N ARG A 157 11.78 -8.22 11.00
CA ARG A 157 11.89 -9.61 11.48
C ARG A 157 11.29 -10.59 10.47
N ILE A 158 10.06 -10.33 10.01
CA ILE A 158 9.37 -11.18 9.01
C ILE A 158 10.19 -11.25 7.71
N LEU A 159 10.63 -10.10 7.19
CA LEU A 159 11.43 -10.05 5.97
C LEU A 159 12.72 -10.84 6.11
N ARG A 160 13.43 -10.70 7.24
CA ARG A 160 14.66 -11.46 7.49
C ARG A 160 14.40 -12.97 7.54
N GLU A 161 13.30 -13.41 8.15
CA GLU A 161 12.90 -14.82 8.15
C GLU A 161 12.61 -15.33 6.73
N LEU A 162 11.87 -14.55 5.92
CA LEU A 162 11.59 -14.87 4.51
C LEU A 162 12.87 -14.99 3.67
N LEU A 163 13.82 -14.07 3.84
CA LEU A 163 15.08 -14.05 3.09
C LEU A 163 16.03 -15.18 3.48
N THR A 164 16.03 -15.58 4.76
CA THR A 164 16.95 -16.61 5.28
C THR A 164 16.41 -18.03 5.17
N ASN A 165 15.09 -18.20 5.05
CA ASN A 165 14.45 -19.51 4.95
C ASN A 165 13.24 -19.45 4.00
N PRO A 166 13.36 -19.95 2.75
CA PRO A 166 12.26 -19.95 1.79
C PRO A 166 11.02 -20.74 2.25
N LYS A 167 11.19 -21.72 3.16
CA LYS A 167 10.08 -22.50 3.74
C LYS A 167 9.37 -21.77 4.89
N SER A 168 9.84 -20.59 5.29
CA SER A 168 9.22 -19.82 6.37
C SER A 168 7.78 -19.39 6.04
N LEU A 169 7.43 -19.24 4.76
CA LEU A 169 6.06 -18.98 4.31
C LEU A 169 5.04 -20.05 4.76
N GLU A 170 5.47 -21.29 5.00
CA GLU A 170 4.58 -22.34 5.52
C GLU A 170 4.26 -22.15 7.01
N LYS A 171 5.09 -21.39 7.73
CA LYS A 171 5.00 -21.14 9.17
C LYS A 171 4.52 -19.72 9.51
N LEU A 172 4.56 -18.82 8.53
CA LEU A 172 4.04 -17.44 8.60
C LEU A 172 2.57 -17.42 8.17
#